data_AF-A0A6V7J1I5-F1
#
_entry.id   AF-A0A6V7J1I5-F1
#
_cell.length_a   1.000
_cell.length_b   1.000
_cell.length_c   1.000
_cell.angle_alpha   90.00
_cell.angle_beta   90.00
_cell.angle_gamma   90.00
#
_symmetry.space_group_name_H-M   'P 1'
#
loop_
_entity.id
_entity.type
_entity.pdbx_description
1 polymer ?
#
loop_
_entity_poly.entity_id
_entity_poly.type
_entity_poly.pdbx_seq_one_letter_code
_entity_poly.pdbx_strand_id
1 'polypeptide(L)' 'YPDIGIDWQPLDPSAKSFKYLKISGPQTPITEENSNLGEKTFWSTVNFNENKP' A
#
# COMPACT_ATOMS: atom_id res chain seq x y z
N TYR A 1 17.92 12.76 3.34
CA TYR A 1 16.45 12.60 3.47
C TYR A 1 16.02 13.30 4.76
N PRO A 2 14.89 14.02 4.78
CA PRO A 2 14.38 14.60 6.02
C PRO A 2 14.15 13.49 7.05
N ASP A 3 14.62 13.72 8.28
CA ASP A 3 14.41 12.82 9.41
C ASP A 3 13.01 13.09 9.98
N ILE A 4 12.08 12.18 9.70
CA ILE A 4 10.69 12.23 10.17
C ILE A 4 10.49 11.41 11.46
N GLY A 5 11.57 10.90 12.08
CA GLY A 5 11.52 10.07 13.28
C GLY A 5 10.84 8.72 13.07
N ILE A 6 10.68 8.28 11.82
CA ILE A 6 9.95 7.07 11.44
C ILE A 6 10.80 6.27 10.46
N ASP A 7 10.89 4.97 10.70
CA ASP A 7 11.53 4.04 9.81
C ASP A 7 10.62 3.71 8.62
N TRP A 8 10.73 4.51 7.55
CA TRP A 8 10.01 4.30 6.29
C TRP A 8 10.94 3.69 5.24
N GLN A 9 10.91 2.36 5.17
CA GLN A 9 11.73 1.58 4.26
C GLN A 9 11.16 1.54 2.83
N PRO A 10 12.00 1.33 1.79
CA PRO A 10 11.55 1.09 0.43
C PRO A 10 10.58 -0.09 0.32
N LEU A 11 9.70 -0.05 -0.67
CA LEU A 11 8.74 -1.11 -0.94
C LEU A 11 9.45 -2.41 -1.35
N ASP A 12 9.10 -3.53 -0.72
CA ASP A 12 9.46 -4.88 -1.18
C ASP A 12 8.36 -5.42 -2.10
N PRO A 13 8.62 -5.58 -3.42
CA PRO A 13 7.62 -6.08 -4.36
C PRO A 13 7.23 -7.55 -4.13
N SER A 14 8.07 -8.31 -3.41
CA SER A 14 7.83 -9.72 -3.10
C SER A 14 7.01 -9.93 -1.82
N ALA A 15 6.84 -8.87 -1.02
CA ALA A 15 6.09 -8.94 0.23
C ALA A 15 4.59 -9.15 -0.02
N LYS A 16 3.97 -10.00 0.80
CA LYS A 16 2.51 -10.26 0.75
C LYS A 16 1.69 -9.03 1.15
N SER A 17 2.22 -8.26 2.10
CA SER A 17 1.63 -7.03 2.62
C SER A 17 2.48 -5.84 2.26
N PHE A 18 1.84 -4.69 2.08
CA PHE A 18 2.55 -3.44 1.87
C PHE A 18 2.66 -2.67 3.18
N LYS A 19 3.89 -2.26 3.51
CA LYS A 19 4.16 -1.27 4.55
C LYS A 19 4.15 0.11 3.93
N TYR A 20 3.37 1.02 4.48
CA TYR A 20 3.19 2.37 3.94
C TYR A 20 3.08 3.41 5.05
N LEU A 21 3.46 4.64 4.71
CA LEU A 21 3.30 5.78 5.58
C LEU A 21 1.83 6.24 5.56
N LYS A 22 1.15 6.20 6.69
CA LYS A 22 -0.20 6.74 6.85
C LYS A 22 -0.13 8.19 7.28
N ILE A 23 -0.75 9.05 6.47
CA ILE A 23 -0.92 10.48 6.73
C ILE A 23 -2.42 10.74 6.86
N SER A 24 -2.93 10.73 8.09
CA SER A 24 -4.36 10.90 8.40
C SER A 24 -4.72 12.26 9.02
N GLY A 25 -3.80 13.22 9.02
CA GLY A 25 -4.01 14.57 9.55
C GLY A 25 -2.74 15.17 10.17
N PRO A 26 -2.86 16.18 11.05
CA PRO A 26 -1.71 16.84 11.70
C PRO A 26 -1.02 15.98 12.77
N GLN A 27 -1.46 14.73 12.93
CA GLN A 27 -0.88 13.78 13.87
C GLN A 27 0.47 13.29 13.35
N THR A 28 1.31 12.79 14.26
CA THR A 28 2.57 12.13 13.89
C THR A 28 2.28 11.05 12.85
N PRO A 29 3.01 11.04 11.72
CA PRO A 29 2.85 9.98 10.73
C PRO A 29 3.14 8.62 11.39
N ILE A 30 2.50 7.56 10.91
CA ILE A 30 2.77 6.21 11.39
C ILE A 30 2.94 5.27 10.20
N THR A 31 3.76 4.24 10.38
CA THR A 31 3.83 3.16 9.39
C THR A 31 2.72 2.15 9.68
N GLU A 32 1.90 1.84 8.68
CA GLU A 32 0.92 0.78 8.73
C GLU A 32 1.25 -0.32 7.72
N GLU A 33 0.66 -1.50 7.93
CA GLU A 33 0.80 -2.66 7.04
C GLU A 33 -0.57 -3.16 6.62
N ASN A 34 -0.77 -3.39 5.32
CA ASN A 34 -2.04 -3.91 4.80
C ASN A 34 -1.79 -4.91 3.65
N SER A 35 -2.37 -6.11 3.79
CA SER A 35 -2.31 -7.19 2.79
C SER A 35 -3.35 -7.05 1.67
N ASN A 36 -4.31 -6.13 1.80
CA ASN A 36 -5.34 -5.80 0.81
C ASN A 36 -5.42 -4.28 0.54
N LEU A 37 -4.27 -3.59 0.56
CA LEU A 37 -4.23 -2.16 0.28
C LEU A 37 -4.88 -1.83 -1.07
N GLY A 38 -5.80 -0.87 -1.08
CA GLY A 38 -6.52 -0.46 -2.29
C GLY A 38 -7.44 -1.52 -2.88
N GLU A 39 -7.89 -2.49 -2.06
CA GLU A 39 -8.73 -3.60 -2.51
C GLU A 39 -8.07 -4.44 -3.61
N LYS A 40 -6.74 -4.59 -3.57
CA LYS A 40 -5.99 -5.33 -4.60
C LYS A 40 -6.50 -6.75 -4.82
N THR A 41 -7.03 -7.40 -3.76
CA THR A 41 -7.62 -8.73 -3.86
C THR A 41 -8.84 -8.70 -4.77
N PHE A 42 -9.76 -7.75 -4.56
CA PHE A 42 -10.92 -7.58 -5.43
C PHE A 42 -10.49 -7.30 -6.86
N TRP A 43 -9.60 -6.34 -7.09
CA TRP A 43 -9.17 -5.97 -8.44
C TRP A 43 -8.45 -7.11 -9.17
N SER A 44 -7.77 -8.01 -8.47
CA SER A 44 -7.16 -9.21 -9.07
C SER A 44 -8.19 -10.23 -9.61
N THR A 45 -9.43 -10.16 -9.13
CA THR A 45 -10.55 -11.00 -9.63
C THR A 45 -11.19 -10.44 -10.90
N VAL A 46 -11.01 -9.13 -11.16
CA VAL A 46 -11.57 -8.48 -12.33
C VAL A 46 -10.69 -8.78 -13.53
N ASN A 47 -11.27 -9.43 -14.53
CA ASN A 47 -10.58 -9.63 -15.80
C ASN A 47 -10.89 -8.44 -16.73
N PHE A 48 -9.92 -7.53 -16.84
CA PHE A 48 -10.00 -6.29 -17.62
C PHE A 48 -9.98 -6.47 -19.14
N ASN A 49 -10.18 -7.69 -19.67
CA ASN A 49 -10.36 -7.87 -21.10
C ASN A 49 -11.77 -7.39 -21.52
N GLU A 50 -11.86 -6.13 -21.95
CA GLU A 50 -13.08 -5.50 -22.46
C GLU A 50 -13.57 -6.14 -23.77
N ASN A 51 -12.69 -6.80 -24.52
CA ASN A 51 -13.01 -7.49 -25.77
C ASN A 51 -13.43 -8.96 -25.54
N LYS A 52 -13.87 -9.30 -24.32
CA LYS A 52 -14.53 -10.59 -24.12
C LYS A 52 -15.81 -10.64 -24.95
N PRO A 53 -16.08 -11.76 -25.64
CA PRO A 53 -17.25 -11.92 -26.48
C PRO A 53 -18.55 -11.82 -25.69
#